data_AF-A0A1X7FWI1-F1
#
_entry.id   AF-A0A1X7FWI1-F1
#
_cell.length_a   1.000
_cell.length_b   1.000
_cell.length_c   1.000
_cell.angle_alpha   90.00
_cell.angle_beta   90.00
_cell.angle_gamma   90.00
#
_symmetry.space_group_name_H-M   'P 1'
#
loop_
_entity.id
_entity.type
_entity.pdbx_description
1 polymer ?
#
loop_
_entity_poly.entity_id
_entity_poly.type
_entity_poly.pdbx_seq_one_letter_code
_entity_poly.pdbx_strand_id
1 'polypeptide(L)'
;MATLTYVYADSTAVLGPLATYAEPHCYDLCAEHSERLTAPRGWEVVRLLDGSAPARPSGDDLEALANAVREAARPQERRAGAAGGGRGADPMEVARRGHLRVLRSPDN
;
A
#
# COMPACT_ATOMS: atom_id res chain seq x y z
N MET A 1 17.70 19.13 0.75
CA MET A 1 18.55 18.50 -0.28
C MET A 1 17.70 18.36 -1.53
N ALA A 2 18.27 18.48 -2.73
CA ALA A 2 17.51 18.56 -3.98
C ALA A 2 18.33 18.02 -5.17
N THR A 3 17.66 17.58 -6.24
CA THR A 3 18.32 17.24 -7.51
C THR A 3 18.11 18.36 -8.52
N LEU A 4 19.20 18.79 -9.16
CA LEU A 4 19.24 19.82 -10.20
C LEU A 4 19.31 19.19 -11.58
N THR A 5 18.46 19.68 -12.48
CA THR A 5 18.47 19.35 -13.91
C THR A 5 18.52 20.63 -14.75
N TYR A 6 19.40 20.67 -15.75
CA TYR A 6 19.46 21.76 -16.72
C TYR A 6 18.77 21.36 -18.02
N VAL A 7 17.73 22.11 -18.40
CA VAL A 7 17.04 21.97 -19.67
C VAL A 7 17.52 23.10 -20.58
N TYR A 8 18.61 22.84 -21.31
CA TYR A 8 19.28 23.86 -22.13
C TYR A 8 18.40 24.42 -23.24
N ALA A 9 17.55 23.59 -23.86
CA ALA A 9 16.66 24.00 -24.94
C ALA A 9 15.69 25.11 -24.48
N ASP A 10 15.23 25.03 -23.23
CA ASP A 10 14.27 25.95 -22.64
C ASP A 10 14.94 27.04 -21.79
N SER A 11 16.27 26.99 -21.65
CA SER A 11 17.03 27.84 -20.73
C SER A 11 16.47 27.77 -19.31
N THR A 12 16.25 26.56 -18.80
CA THR A 12 15.64 26.34 -17.48
C THR A 12 16.53 25.49 -16.57
N ALA A 13 16.63 25.89 -15.31
CA ALA A 13 17.22 25.09 -14.24
C ALA A 13 16.11 24.63 -13.29
N VAL A 14 15.90 23.31 -13.22
CA VAL A 14 14.85 22.69 -12.40
C VAL A 14 15.49 22.09 -11.15
N LEU A 15 15.03 22.53 -9.99
CA LEU A 15 15.36 21.95 -8.69
C LEU A 15 14.16 21.18 -8.18
N GLY A 16 14.32 19.88 -8.00
CA GLY A 16 13.28 19.00 -7.46
C GLY A 16 13.71 18.24 -6.22
N PRO A 17 12.81 17.41 -5.67
CA PRO A 17 13.15 16.46 -4.61
C PRO A 17 14.37 15.61 -5.01
N LEU A 18 15.08 15.07 -4.01
CA LEU A 18 16.21 14.18 -4.28
C LEU A 18 15.75 12.98 -5.10
N ALA A 19 16.41 12.71 -6.23
CA ALA A 19 16.10 11.60 -7.09
C ALA A 19 16.24 10.26 -6.34
N THR A 20 15.33 9.32 -6.60
CA THR A 20 15.37 7.99 -5.98
C THR A 20 16.50 7.13 -6.55
N TYR A 21 16.93 7.44 -7.77
CA TYR A 21 18.00 6.74 -8.49
C TYR A 21 18.97 7.76 -9.09
N ALA A 22 20.21 7.32 -9.33
CA ALA A 22 21.19 8.16 -10.00
C ALA A 22 20.81 8.32 -11.48
N GLU A 23 20.46 9.54 -11.87
CA GLU A 23 20.13 9.87 -13.25
C GLU A 23 21.34 10.53 -13.96
N PRO A 24 21.65 10.12 -15.21
CA PRO A 24 22.64 10.80 -16.02
C PRO A 24 22.25 12.26 -16.25
N HIS A 25 23.22 13.18 -16.16
CA HIS A 25 23.04 14.62 -16.37
C HIS A 25 22.25 15.37 -15.29
N CYS A 26 22.02 14.74 -14.14
CA CYS A 26 21.45 15.36 -12.94
C CYS A 26 22.53 15.57 -11.86
N TYR A 27 22.32 16.56 -10.98
CA TYR A 27 23.24 16.87 -9.89
C TYR A 27 22.51 16.92 -8.55
N ASP A 28 22.91 16.07 -7.61
CA ASP A 28 22.39 16.14 -6.24
C ASP A 28 23.10 17.22 -5.44
N LEU A 29 22.31 18.15 -4.91
CA LEU A 29 22.76 19.28 -4.13
C LEU A 29 22.34 19.12 -2.67
N CYS A 30 23.28 19.42 -1.76
CA CYS A 30 22.95 19.57 -0.35
C CYS A 30 22.01 20.78 -0.14
N ALA A 31 21.43 20.91 1.06
CA ALA A 31 20.50 22.00 1.37
C ALA A 31 21.09 23.38 1.05
N GLU A 32 22.30 23.67 1.54
CA GLU A 32 22.98 24.94 1.30
C GLU A 32 23.18 25.22 -0.20
N HIS A 33 23.69 24.23 -0.96
CA HIS A 33 23.91 24.41 -2.41
C HIS A 33 22.60 24.61 -3.18
N SER A 34 21.51 23.95 -2.77
CA SER A 34 20.21 24.13 -3.41
C SER A 34 19.62 25.53 -3.15
N GLU A 35 19.85 26.11 -1.98
CA GLU A 35 19.38 27.46 -1.61
C GLU A 35 20.18 28.55 -2.34
N ARG A 36 21.51 28.36 -2.43
CA ARG A 36 22.43 29.34 -3.03
C ARG A 36 22.59 29.21 -4.54
N LEU A 37 22.02 28.17 -5.16
CA LEU A 37 22.09 27.96 -6.60
C LEU A 37 21.57 29.21 -7.35
N THR A 38 22.37 29.68 -8.29
CA THR A 38 22.00 30.75 -9.23
C THR A 38 22.10 30.20 -10.65
N ALA A 39 21.08 30.43 -11.47
CA ALA A 39 21.09 30.02 -12.87
C ALA A 39 21.83 31.04 -13.76
N PRO A 40 22.23 30.63 -14.99
CA PRO A 40 22.77 31.57 -15.97
C PRO A 40 21.84 32.75 -16.25
N ARG A 41 22.40 33.84 -16.77
CA ARG A 41 21.60 35.05 -17.07
C ARG A 41 20.54 34.73 -18.13
N GLY A 42 19.30 35.14 -17.86
CA GLY A 42 18.16 34.90 -18.76
C GLY A 42 17.56 33.50 -18.63
N TRP A 43 18.05 32.65 -17.72
CA TRP A 43 17.45 31.35 -17.43
C TRP A 43 16.39 31.44 -16.35
N GLU A 44 15.38 30.59 -16.46
CA GLU A 44 14.35 30.40 -15.44
C GLU A 44 14.80 29.37 -14.40
N VAL A 45 14.51 29.62 -13.12
CA VAL A 45 14.71 28.65 -12.04
C VAL A 45 13.36 28.15 -11.55
N VAL A 46 13.07 26.87 -11.78
CA VAL A 46 11.84 26.22 -11.30
C VAL A 46 12.18 25.39 -10.08
N ARG A 47 11.56 25.70 -8.94
CA ARG A 47 11.72 24.94 -7.69
C ARG A 47 10.45 24.16 -7.43
N LEU A 48 10.51 22.84 -7.61
CA LEU A 48 9.42 21.94 -7.24
C LEU A 48 9.50 21.72 -5.74
N LEU A 49 8.58 22.31 -5.00
CA LEU A 49 8.35 21.97 -3.60
C LEU A 49 7.76 20.56 -3.55
N ASP A 50 8.13 19.80 -2.51
CA ASP A 50 7.72 18.41 -2.28
C ASP A 50 6.18 18.29 -2.08
N GLY A 51 5.40 18.46 -3.15
CA GLY A 51 3.95 18.29 -3.17
C GLY A 51 3.53 16.84 -3.42
N SER A 52 4.50 15.95 -3.66
CA SER A 52 4.27 14.53 -3.99
C SER A 52 4.21 13.63 -2.75
N ALA A 53 4.58 14.13 -1.57
CA ALA A 53 4.29 13.40 -0.34
C ALA A 53 2.77 13.22 -0.27
N PRO A 54 2.25 11.97 -0.19
CA PRO A 54 0.83 11.77 -0.08
C PRO A 54 0.34 12.59 1.09
N ALA A 55 -0.69 13.41 0.85
CA ALA A 55 -1.30 14.20 1.91
C ALA A 55 -1.58 13.26 3.07
N ARG A 56 -1.09 13.62 4.26
CA ARG A 56 -1.29 12.81 5.46
C ARG A 56 -2.79 12.55 5.58
N PRO A 57 -3.26 11.29 5.66
CA PRO A 57 -4.66 10.98 5.80
C PRO A 57 -5.25 11.76 6.98
N SER A 58 -6.41 12.36 6.77
CA SER A 58 -7.11 13.05 7.85
C SER A 58 -7.55 12.05 8.92
N GLY A 59 -7.92 12.55 10.11
CA GLY A 59 -8.47 11.69 11.15
C GLY A 59 -9.71 10.91 10.70
N ASP A 60 -10.56 11.55 9.88
CA ASP A 60 -11.77 10.96 9.30
C ASP A 60 -11.42 9.83 8.31
N ASP A 61 -10.42 10.01 7.45
CA ASP A 61 -9.95 8.98 6.53
C ASP A 61 -9.47 7.72 7.28
N LEU A 62 -8.76 7.92 8.40
CA LEU A 62 -8.29 6.82 9.24
C LEU A 62 -9.44 6.09 9.94
N GLU A 63 -10.46 6.82 10.40
CA GLU A 63 -11.66 6.24 11.00
C GLU A 63 -12.47 5.45 9.97
N ALA A 64 -12.65 5.99 8.76
CA ALA A 64 -13.30 5.33 7.64
C ALA A 64 -12.61 4.02 7.26
N LEU A 65 -11.27 4.01 7.17
CA LEU A 65 -10.49 2.79 6.92
C LEU A 65 -10.64 1.77 8.05
N ALA A 66 -10.60 2.21 9.31
CA ALA A 66 -10.79 1.32 10.45
C ALA A 66 -12.18 0.66 10.44
N ASN A 67 -13.22 1.41 10.07
CA ASN A 67 -14.57 0.89 9.87
C ASN A 67 -14.63 -0.11 8.72
N ALA A 68 -14.05 0.21 7.57
CA ALA A 68 -14.02 -0.66 6.40
C ALA A 68 -13.31 -2.00 6.69
N VAL A 69 -12.17 -1.97 7.39
CA VAL A 69 -11.45 -3.19 7.80
C VAL A 69 -12.27 -4.03 8.78
N ARG A 70 -12.94 -3.39 9.75
CA ARG A 70 -13.85 -4.10 10.68
C ARG A 70 -14.98 -4.78 9.93
N GLU A 71 -15.56 -4.14 8.91
CA GLU A 71 -16.62 -4.73 8.10
C GLU A 71 -16.11 -5.89 7.23
N ALA A 72 -14.97 -5.70 6.58
CA ALA A 72 -14.35 -6.73 5.74
C ALA A 72 -13.90 -7.97 6.55
N ALA A 73 -13.53 -7.78 7.82
CA ALA A 73 -13.14 -8.86 8.73
C ALA A 73 -14.32 -9.58 9.40
N ARG A 74 -15.58 -9.15 9.18
CA ARG A 74 -16.74 -9.86 9.73
C ARG A 74 -16.84 -11.25 9.10
N PRO A 75 -16.89 -12.33 9.90
CA PRO A 75 -17.15 -13.66 9.38
C PRO A 75 -18.46 -13.66 8.59
N GLN A 76 -18.47 -14.29 7.41
CA GLN A 76 -19.62 -14.38 6.50
C GLN A 76 -20.81 -15.17 7.07
N GLU A 77 -20.84 -15.38 8.39
CA GLU A 77 -21.72 -16.28 9.13
C GLU A 77 -23.17 -15.80 9.21
N ARG A 78 -23.49 -14.55 8.83
CA ARG A 78 -24.88 -14.08 8.76
C ARG A 78 -25.57 -14.24 7.40
N ARG A 79 -24.89 -14.78 6.38
CA ARG A 79 -25.57 -15.28 5.16
C ARG A 79 -25.79 -16.79 5.14
N ALA A 80 -25.10 -17.54 6.00
CA ALA A 80 -25.33 -18.97 6.19
C ALA A 80 -26.22 -19.31 7.40
N GLY A 81 -26.43 -18.38 8.34
CA GLY A 81 -27.20 -18.64 9.57
C GLY A 81 -28.73 -18.74 9.45
N ALA A 82 -29.31 -18.47 8.27
CA ALA A 82 -30.74 -18.73 8.01
C ALA A 82 -30.99 -20.07 7.30
N ALA A 83 -29.95 -20.85 7.01
CA ALA A 83 -30.05 -22.14 6.35
C ALA A 83 -29.06 -23.15 6.98
N GLY A 84 -29.46 -23.80 8.07
CA GLY A 84 -28.70 -24.95 8.57
C GLY A 84 -28.76 -25.13 10.07
N GLY A 85 -29.94 -25.47 10.59
CA GLY A 85 -30.03 -26.11 11.90
C GLY A 85 -29.21 -27.40 11.91
N GLY A 86 -28.41 -27.58 12.96
CA GLY A 86 -27.92 -28.86 13.47
C GLY A 86 -26.95 -29.64 12.58
N ARG A 87 -25.67 -29.67 12.99
CA ARG A 87 -24.84 -30.87 12.82
C ARG A 87 -23.65 -30.88 13.81
N GLY A 88 -23.99 -31.10 15.07
CA GLY A 88 -23.18 -32.02 15.86
C GLY A 88 -23.41 -33.45 15.33
N ALA A 89 -22.41 -34.32 15.50
CA ALA A 89 -22.39 -35.73 15.12
C ALA A 89 -22.19 -36.04 13.62
N ASP A 90 -20.96 -35.88 13.13
CA ASP A 90 -20.50 -36.64 11.96
C ASP A 90 -19.93 -38.00 12.45
N PRO A 91 -20.40 -39.16 11.93
CA PRO A 91 -19.94 -40.47 12.40
C PRO A 91 -18.50 -40.77 11.97
N MET A 92 -17.65 -41.12 12.94
CA MET A 92 -16.20 -41.30 12.73
C MET A 92 -15.90 -42.73 12.26
N GLU A 93 -15.13 -42.87 11.18
CA GLU A 93 -14.71 -44.17 10.65
C GLU A 93 -13.63 -44.80 11.54
N VAL A 94 -13.86 -46.05 11.96
CA VAL A 94 -12.98 -46.74 12.92
C VAL A 94 -12.11 -47.79 12.23
N ALA A 95 -12.59 -48.39 11.13
CA ALA A 95 -11.83 -49.38 10.38
C ALA A 95 -12.35 -49.55 8.94
N ARG A 96 -11.42 -49.88 8.04
CA ARG A 96 -11.68 -50.20 6.63
C ARG A 96 -11.10 -51.55 6.28
N ARG A 97 -11.92 -52.46 5.73
CA ARG A 97 -11.46 -53.75 5.15
C ARG A 97 -12.01 -53.87 3.73
N GLY A 98 -11.15 -53.61 2.75
CA GLY A 98 -11.54 -53.57 1.34
C GLY A 98 -12.58 -52.48 1.07
N HIS A 99 -13.76 -52.87 0.61
CA HIS A 99 -14.90 -51.97 0.36
C HIS A 99 -15.82 -51.80 1.58
N LEU A 100 -15.58 -52.53 2.68
CA LEU A 100 -16.36 -52.39 3.90
C LEU A 100 -15.79 -51.29 4.80
N ARG A 101 -16.65 -50.36 5.23
CA ARG A 101 -16.36 -49.22 6.09
C ARG A 101 -17.16 -49.34 7.39
N VAL A 102 -16.49 -49.33 8.55
CA VAL A 102 -17.15 -49.38 9.87
C VAL A 102 -17.15 -47.98 10.47
N LEU A 103 -18.35 -47.44 10.72
CA LEU A 103 -18.55 -46.12 11.34
C LEU A 103 -19.03 -46.30 12.78
N ARG A 104 -18.49 -45.51 13.73
CA ARG A 104 -19.07 -45.36 15.06
C ARG A 104 -20.02 -44.18 15.06
N SER A 105 -21.27 -44.43 15.43
CA SER A 105 -22.20 -43.36 15.79
C SER A 105 -21.78 -42.79 17.13
N PRO A 106 -21.81 -41.46 17.33
CA PRO A 106 -21.29 -40.84 18.54
C PRO A 106 -22.13 -41.05 19.82
N ASP A 107 -23.11 -41.98 19.85
CA ASP A 107 -23.83 -42.38 21.06
C ASP A 107 -24.11 -43.90 21.07
N ASN A 108 -23.12 -44.67 21.55
CA ASN A 108 -23.15 -45.96 22.30
C ASN A 108 -21.81 -46.72 22.15
#